data_AF-A0A4P6TQK2-F1
#
_entry.id   AF-A0A4P6TQK2-F1
#
_cell.length_a   1.000
_cell.length_b   1.000
_cell.length_c   1.000
_cell.angle_alpha   90.00
_cell.angle_beta   90.00
_cell.angle_gamma   90.00
#
_symmetry.space_group_name_H-M   'P 1'
#
loop_
_entity.id
_entity.type
_entity.pdbx_description
1 polymer ?
#
loop_
_entity_poly.entity_id
_entity_poly.type
_entity_poly.pdbx_seq_one_letter_code
_entity_poly.pdbx_strand_id
1 'polypeptide(L)'
;MTGRMARNKGAAGEREFCKLLSAELGMEIKRKLGQARDSGDDAQVGKFRFEVKRRERLEVMKWCEQVEEAAGAGEVPVVAFRQNGEEWRVVLKLSDFLPLMRGEL
;
A
#
# COMPACT_ATOMS: atom_id res chain seq x y z
N MET A 1 -15.26 -9.15 -15.23
CA MET A 1 -15.69 -7.94 -14.49
C MET A 1 -15.56 -6.72 -15.40
N THR A 2 -16.60 -5.90 -15.55
CA THR A 2 -16.53 -4.64 -16.30
C THR A 2 -15.55 -3.67 -15.64
N GLY A 3 -14.76 -2.92 -16.42
CA GLY A 3 -13.68 -2.06 -15.91
C GLY A 3 -14.10 -1.03 -14.85
N ARG A 4 -15.35 -0.55 -14.85
CA ARG A 4 -15.86 0.42 -13.86
C ARG A 4 -15.98 -0.18 -12.45
N MET A 5 -16.52 -1.38 -12.32
CA MET A 5 -16.66 -2.06 -11.01
C MET A 5 -15.29 -2.38 -10.39
N ALA A 6 -14.33 -2.81 -11.21
CA ALA A 6 -12.96 -3.08 -10.74
C ALA A 6 -12.28 -1.81 -10.23
N ARG A 7 -12.42 -0.68 -10.94
CA ARG A 7 -11.88 0.63 -10.52
C ARG A 7 -12.51 1.11 -9.21
N ASN A 8 -13.83 0.99 -9.08
CA ASN A 8 -14.54 1.38 -7.85
C ASN A 8 -14.12 0.52 -6.65
N LYS A 9 -13.93 -0.80 -6.86
CA LYS A 9 -13.42 -1.72 -5.81
C LYS A 9 -12.00 -1.35 -5.38
N GLY A 10 -11.12 -1.03 -6.32
CA GLY A 10 -9.76 -0.56 -6.04
C GLY A 10 -9.77 0.72 -5.20
N ALA A 11 -10.48 1.75 -5.67
CA ALA A 11 -10.58 3.02 -4.95
C ALA A 11 -11.24 2.88 -3.56
N ALA A 12 -12.16 1.94 -3.38
CA ALA A 12 -12.72 1.62 -2.07
C ALA A 12 -11.68 0.99 -1.14
N GLY A 13 -10.87 0.06 -1.64
CA GLY A 13 -9.76 -0.53 -0.87
C GLY A 13 -8.71 0.50 -0.45
N GLU A 14 -8.30 1.38 -1.37
CA GLU A 14 -7.37 2.49 -1.09
C GLU A 14 -7.90 3.40 0.03
N ARG A 15 -9.18 3.80 -0.04
CA ARG A 15 -9.81 4.64 0.99
C ARG A 15 -9.90 3.95 2.34
N GLU A 16 -10.27 2.68 2.35
CA GLU A 16 -10.37 1.89 3.57
C GLU A 16 -9.01 1.79 4.28
N PHE A 17 -7.95 1.47 3.53
CA PHE A 17 -6.60 1.40 4.07
C PHE A 17 -6.12 2.74 4.63
N CYS A 18 -6.30 3.84 3.88
CA CYS A 18 -5.92 5.18 4.35
C CYS A 18 -6.70 5.60 5.60
N LYS A 19 -8.00 5.25 5.69
CA LYS A 19 -8.82 5.51 6.88
C LYS A 19 -8.31 4.74 8.09
N LEU A 20 -7.92 3.48 7.93
CA LEU A 20 -7.33 2.66 8.98
C LEU A 20 -6.04 3.32 9.49
N LEU A 21 -5.10 3.63 8.59
CA LEU A 21 -3.86 4.30 8.98
C LEU A 21 -4.12 5.64 9.68
N SER A 22 -5.11 6.41 9.21
CA SER A 22 -5.44 7.71 9.81
C SER A 22 -5.92 7.55 11.26
N ALA A 23 -6.72 6.53 11.53
CA ALA A 23 -7.23 6.24 12.85
C ALA A 23 -6.11 5.81 13.81
N GLU A 24 -5.22 4.91 13.36
CA GLU A 24 -4.13 4.38 14.19
C GLU A 24 -3.03 5.44 14.45
N LEU A 25 -2.73 6.29 13.48
CA LEU A 25 -1.65 7.27 13.59
C LEU A 25 -2.13 8.64 14.11
N GLY A 26 -3.43 8.84 14.29
CA GLY A 26 -4.00 10.10 14.77
C GLY A 26 -3.79 11.28 13.82
N MET A 27 -3.51 11.02 12.54
CA MET A 27 -3.29 12.05 11.51
C MET A 27 -4.01 11.71 10.21
N GLU A 28 -4.42 12.72 9.44
CA GLU A 28 -5.14 12.49 8.19
C GLU A 28 -4.22 11.94 7.10
N ILE A 29 -4.50 10.72 6.64
CA ILE A 29 -3.82 10.07 5.52
C ILE A 29 -4.80 9.91 4.36
N LYS A 30 -4.38 10.38 3.19
CA LYS A 30 -5.17 10.35 1.96
C LYS A 30 -4.46 9.54 0.89
N ARG A 31 -5.25 8.82 0.10
CA ARG A 31 -4.78 8.18 -1.13
C ARG A 31 -4.33 9.23 -2.15
N LYS A 32 -3.34 8.90 -2.96
CA LYS A 32 -2.89 9.71 -4.09
C LYS A 32 -3.91 9.62 -5.24
N LEU A 33 -4.06 10.72 -5.98
CA LEU A 33 -5.01 10.85 -7.08
C LEU A 33 -4.36 11.53 -8.28
N GLY A 34 -4.86 11.20 -9.48
CA GLY A 34 -4.39 11.82 -10.73
C GLY A 34 -2.88 11.63 -10.92
N GLN A 35 -2.20 12.70 -11.36
CA GLN A 35 -0.76 12.70 -11.64
C GLN A 35 0.11 12.31 -10.43
N ALA A 36 -0.36 12.52 -9.20
CA ALA A 36 0.38 12.09 -8.01
C ALA A 36 0.40 10.56 -7.87
N ARG A 37 -0.64 9.86 -8.34
CA ARG A 37 -0.67 8.39 -8.39
C ARG A 37 0.23 7.85 -9.50
N ASP A 38 0.43 8.61 -10.58
CA ASP A 38 1.35 8.23 -11.66
C ASP A 38 2.82 8.21 -11.19
N SER A 39 3.11 8.71 -9.98
CA SER A 39 4.40 8.50 -9.29
C SER A 39 4.58 7.07 -8.74
N GLY A 40 3.62 6.18 -8.95
CA GLY A 40 3.77 4.72 -8.81
C GLY A 40 3.28 4.11 -7.49
N ASP A 41 2.56 4.88 -6.65
CA ASP A 41 2.00 4.41 -5.39
C ASP A 41 0.62 4.98 -5.07
N ASP A 42 -0.12 4.28 -4.21
CA ASP A 42 -1.49 4.64 -3.83
C ASP A 42 -1.55 5.53 -2.57
N ALA A 43 -0.57 5.45 -1.66
CA ALA A 43 -0.48 6.28 -0.45
C ALA A 43 0.95 6.34 0.09
N GLN A 44 1.29 7.40 0.84
CA GLN A 44 2.62 7.55 1.45
C GLN A 44 2.50 8.11 2.87
N VAL A 45 3.30 7.55 3.79
CA VAL A 45 3.38 7.99 5.20
C VAL A 45 4.84 8.02 5.61
N GLY A 46 5.40 9.21 5.83
CA GLY A 46 6.84 9.36 6.04
C GLY A 46 7.63 8.72 4.90
N LYS A 47 8.55 7.81 5.24
CA LYS A 47 9.33 7.05 4.25
C LYS A 47 8.59 5.87 3.63
N PHE A 48 7.42 5.47 4.15
CA PHE A 48 6.70 4.28 3.68
C PHE A 48 5.82 4.62 2.48
N ARG A 49 6.05 3.91 1.39
CA ARG A 49 5.34 4.06 0.13
C ARG A 49 4.46 2.82 -0.09
N PHE A 50 3.16 3.01 -0.20
CA PHE A 50 2.18 1.92 -0.19
C PHE A 50 1.55 1.70 -1.56
N GLU A 51 1.64 0.47 -2.05
CA GLU A 51 0.77 -0.04 -3.12
C GLU A 51 -0.37 -0.85 -2.50
N VAL A 52 -1.62 -0.42 -2.72
CA VAL A 52 -2.79 -0.92 -1.98
C VAL A 52 -3.66 -1.79 -2.87
N LYS A 53 -3.76 -3.09 -2.54
CA LYS A 53 -4.50 -4.07 -3.37
C LYS A 53 -5.61 -4.77 -2.59
N ARG A 54 -6.85 -4.56 -3.03
CA ARG A 54 -7.99 -5.39 -2.63
C ARG A 54 -8.38 -6.35 -3.75
N ARG A 55 -7.84 -7.57 -3.73
CA ARG A 55 -8.00 -8.57 -4.81
C ARG A 55 -8.06 -9.99 -4.24
N GLU A 56 -8.90 -10.84 -4.85
CA GLU A 56 -8.97 -12.27 -4.50
C GLU A 56 -7.78 -13.05 -5.04
N ARG A 57 -7.41 -12.81 -6.30
CA ARG A 57 -6.21 -13.41 -6.89
C ARG A 57 -5.01 -12.56 -6.52
N LEU A 58 -4.09 -13.16 -5.79
CA LEU A 58 -2.87 -12.51 -5.35
C LEU A 58 -1.81 -12.55 -6.46
N GLU A 59 -1.19 -11.40 -6.71
CA GLU A 59 -0.04 -11.22 -7.60
C GLU A 59 1.06 -10.47 -6.82
N VAL A 60 1.35 -10.91 -5.60
CA VAL A 60 2.15 -10.15 -4.60
C VAL A 60 3.48 -9.68 -5.16
N MET A 61 4.26 -10.57 -5.79
CA MET A 61 5.58 -10.21 -6.32
C MET A 61 5.51 -9.12 -7.40
N LYS A 62 4.51 -9.18 -8.28
CA LYS A 62 4.28 -8.15 -9.29
C LYS A 62 3.90 -6.80 -8.67
N TRP A 63 3.17 -6.82 -7.56
CA TRP A 63 2.85 -5.59 -6.83
C TRP A 63 4.08 -5.03 -6.10
N CYS A 64 4.95 -5.90 -5.59
CA CYS A 64 6.24 -5.52 -5.02
C CYS A 64 7.12 -4.85 -6.08
N GLU A 65 7.29 -5.46 -7.25
CA GLU A 65 8.03 -4.88 -8.38
C GLU A 65 7.52 -3.46 -8.71
N GLN A 66 6.20 -3.29 -8.82
CA GLN A 66 5.59 -1.99 -9.12
C GLN A 66 5.97 -0.89 -8.10
N VAL A 67 5.88 -1.19 -6.79
CA VAL A 67 6.17 -0.18 -5.75
C VAL A 67 7.67 0.01 -5.53
N GLU A 68 8.48 -1.03 -5.78
CA GLU A 68 9.93 -0.95 -5.70
C GLU A 68 10.52 -0.09 -6.83
N GLU A 69 9.98 -0.18 -8.05
CA GLU A 69 10.36 0.68 -9.17
C GLU A 69 9.99 2.15 -8.92
N ALA A 70 8.89 2.39 -8.20
CA ALA A 70 8.43 3.72 -7.83
C ALA A 70 9.19 4.34 -6.65
N ALA A 71 9.83 3.52 -5.81
CA ALA A 71 10.48 3.96 -4.59
C ALA A 71 11.83 4.63 -4.87
N GLY A 72 12.01 5.82 -4.30
CA GLY A 72 13.28 6.54 -4.32
C GLY A 72 14.25 6.07 -3.24
N ALA A 73 15.48 6.60 -3.29
CA ALA A 73 16.47 6.34 -2.26
C ALA A 73 15.97 6.75 -0.87
N GLY A 74 16.01 5.83 0.09
CA GLY A 74 15.56 6.06 1.48
C GLY A 74 14.07 5.84 1.72
N GLU A 75 13.29 5.57 0.67
CA GLU A 75 11.89 5.15 0.81
C GLU A 75 11.80 3.64 1.07
N VAL A 76 10.73 3.23 1.75
CA VAL A 76 10.42 1.83 2.06
C VAL A 76 9.20 1.42 1.22
N PRO A 77 9.38 0.63 0.16
CA PRO A 77 8.28 0.11 -0.63
C PRO A 77 7.50 -0.94 0.18
N VAL A 78 6.18 -0.78 0.24
CA VAL A 78 5.28 -1.68 0.97
C VAL A 78 4.08 -2.01 0.10
N VAL A 79 3.78 -3.29 -0.04
CA VAL A 79 2.50 -3.74 -0.56
C VAL A 79 1.56 -3.95 0.62
N ALA A 80 0.45 -3.23 0.64
CA ALA A 80 -0.65 -3.49 1.56
C ALA A 80 -1.79 -4.18 0.80
N PHE A 81 -2.20 -5.37 1.23
CA PHE A 81 -3.23 -6.11 0.51
C PHE A 81 -4.18 -6.85 1.44
N ARG A 82 -5.36 -7.15 0.89
CA ARG A 82 -6.30 -8.10 1.48
C ARG A 82 -7.23 -8.71 0.44
N GLN A 83 -7.73 -9.90 0.76
CA GLN A 83 -8.85 -10.54 0.08
C GLN A 83 -10.17 -10.11 0.74
N ASN A 84 -11.31 -10.46 0.15
CA ASN A 84 -12.60 -10.16 0.79
C ASN A 84 -12.76 -11.02 2.05
N GLY A 85 -13.17 -10.40 3.16
CA GLY A 85 -13.34 -11.08 4.45
C GLY A 85 -12.05 -11.22 5.26
N GLU A 86 -10.90 -11.03 4.64
CA GLU A 86 -9.58 -11.17 5.28
C GLU A 86 -9.06 -9.84 5.84
N GLU A 87 -8.16 -9.96 6.82
CA GLU A 87 -7.40 -8.85 7.39
C GLU A 87 -6.42 -8.22 6.40
N TRP A 88 -6.03 -6.96 6.65
CA TRP A 88 -4.96 -6.31 5.92
C TRP A 88 -3.60 -6.91 6.28
N ARG A 89 -2.81 -7.23 5.26
CA ARG A 89 -1.43 -7.71 5.39
C ARG A 89 -0.49 -6.77 4.66
N VAL A 90 0.75 -6.69 5.13
CA VAL A 90 1.83 -5.95 4.49
C VAL A 90 2.96 -6.88 4.05
N VAL A 91 3.58 -6.56 2.92
CA VAL A 91 4.79 -7.22 2.42
C VAL A 91 5.81 -6.14 2.08
N LEU A 92 7.04 -6.34 2.54
CA LEU A 92 8.20 -5.49 2.32
C LEU A 92 9.45 -6.40 2.27
N LYS A 93 10.57 -5.88 1.75
CA LYS A 93 11.83 -6.63 1.75
C LYS A 93 12.29 -6.88 3.19
N LEU A 94 12.94 -8.03 3.40
CA LEU A 94 13.55 -8.35 4.69
C LEU A 94 14.51 -7.24 5.14
N SER A 95 15.30 -6.68 4.22
CA SER A 95 16.21 -5.57 4.49
C SER A 95 15.53 -4.34 5.09
N ASP A 96 14.29 -4.06 4.69
CA ASP A 96 13.51 -2.91 5.18
C ASP A 96 12.80 -3.23 6.50
N PHE A 97 12.46 -4.50 6.72
CA PHE A 97 11.85 -4.97 7.96
C PHE A 97 12.85 -5.06 9.12
N LEU A 98 14.10 -5.48 8.86
CA LEU A 98 15.12 -5.68 9.90
C LEU A 98 15.35 -4.45 10.81
N PRO A 99 15.45 -3.21 10.30
CA PRO A 99 15.55 -2.02 11.15
C PRO A 99 14.31 -1.79 12.04
N LEU A 100 13.11 -2.12 11.56
CA LEU A 100 11.87 -2.00 12.34
C LEU A 100 11.88 -3.02 13.47
N MET A 101 12.19 -4.29 13.15
CA MET A 101 12.31 -5.35 14.14
C MET A 101 13.35 -5.03 15.21
N ARG A 102 14.50 -4.45 14.83
CA ARG A 102 15.52 -4.02 15.79
C ARG A 102 15.04 -2.90 16.72
N GLY A 103 14.14 -2.02 16.24
CA GLY A 103 13.61 -0.93 17.05
C GLY A 103 12.68 -1.40 18.19
N GLU A 104 12.19 -2.63 18.14
CA GLU A 104 11.31 -3.24 19.14
C GLU A 104 12.06 -4.16 20.12
N LEU A 105 13.39 -4.32 19.96
CA LEU A 105 14.27 -5.07 20.86
C LEU A 105 14.89 -4.13 21.90
#